data_AF-A0A382G5S0-F1
#
_entry.id   AF-A0A382G5S0-F1
#
_cell.length_a   1.000
_cell.length_b   1.000
_cell.length_c   1.000
_cell.angle_alpha   90.00
_cell.angle_beta   90.00
_cell.angle_gamma   90.00
#
_symmetry.space_group_name_H-M   'P 1'
#
loop_
_entity.id
_entity.type
_entity.pdbx_description
1 polymer ?
#
loop_
_entity_poly.entity_id
_entity_poly.type
_entity_poly.pdbx_seq_one_letter_code
_entity_poly.pdbx_strand_id
1 'polypeptide(L)'
;MSNNSTAIPELNLRVIILGLILSVVMGSANVYLGLKAGMTVSASIPAAVVGMLVLRYIGRIGGGSQVGSILEANQIQTAASAGESLAAGIIFTMPALILIGVWQEFDMLLTTIIAFTGGLLGILFMIPMRQVFIVKNEDNLQYPEGLACASVLEAGQESDGSDNASSVIKGALLGGAFKGLISFVGVLKGGLETAILSGNRIFFFGGDISPALLAVGFIVRLNIAVLIFIGGFLGWLVGIPLIGQGLEHAANPVEGAWDLWSTKIRYVGVGAMVIGGMSSIFRVRKGLVDAIKVLRDSQKSGKQNNVPASQRDIPAKAINIFSAIAVILVCGVYYYITNNIAITVVTTVIMIIMAFFFTAVASYIVGLVGNSNSPVSGMTITAVLFTGGFLYIFGFSGTEGMVATLGVAAIVCCAACTSGDVCNDLKTGQIVGASPYKQQIMQ
;
A
#
# COMPACT_ATOMS: atom_id res chain seq x y z
N MET A 1 7.27 19.33 -33.49
CA MET A 1 8.15 18.37 -32.80
C MET A 1 8.39 17.21 -33.73
N SER A 2 9.65 16.94 -34.07
CA SER A 2 10.07 15.99 -35.12
C SER A 2 9.74 14.54 -34.77
N ASN A 3 9.19 13.82 -35.75
CA ASN A 3 8.79 12.40 -35.72
C ASN A 3 9.97 11.38 -35.65
N ASN A 4 11.10 11.75 -35.06
CA ASN A 4 12.24 10.83 -34.86
C ASN A 4 12.24 10.30 -33.42
N SER A 5 11.30 9.41 -33.11
CA SER A 5 11.38 8.57 -31.91
C SER A 5 12.27 7.37 -32.20
N THR A 6 13.58 7.50 -32.04
CA THR A 6 14.38 6.35 -31.61
C THR A 6 13.82 5.94 -30.25
N ALA A 7 12.91 4.96 -30.25
CA ALA A 7 12.20 4.52 -29.06
C ALA A 7 13.23 4.09 -28.01
N ILE A 8 13.46 4.94 -27.00
CA ILE A 8 14.27 4.59 -25.85
C ILE A 8 13.57 3.37 -25.22
N PRO A 9 14.24 2.22 -25.13
CA PRO A 9 13.57 1.00 -24.70
C PRO A 9 13.38 1.07 -23.17
N GLU A 10 12.15 1.39 -22.77
CA GLU A 10 11.74 1.53 -21.35
C GLU A 10 11.81 0.19 -20.60
N LEU A 11 11.48 -0.92 -21.28
CA LEU A 11 11.48 -2.27 -20.73
C LEU A 11 12.57 -3.11 -21.37
N ASN A 12 13.56 -3.45 -20.56
CA ASN A 12 14.73 -4.25 -20.93
C ASN A 12 14.93 -5.35 -19.89
N LEU A 13 15.63 -6.43 -20.24
CA LEU A 13 15.93 -7.50 -19.28
C LEU A 13 16.62 -6.97 -18.01
N ARG A 14 17.55 -6.00 -18.16
CA ARG A 14 18.21 -5.35 -17.03
C ARG A 14 17.24 -4.59 -16.11
N VAL A 15 16.26 -3.90 -16.69
CA VAL A 15 15.22 -3.14 -15.96
C VAL A 15 14.33 -4.11 -15.20
N ILE A 16 13.93 -5.20 -15.85
CA ILE A 16 13.09 -6.24 -15.24
C ILE A 16 13.81 -6.87 -14.03
N ILE A 17 15.06 -7.28 -14.21
CA ILE A 17 15.85 -7.89 -13.13
C ILE A 17 16.06 -6.92 -11.97
N LEU A 18 16.45 -5.67 -12.25
CA LEU A 18 16.65 -4.65 -11.21
C LEU A 18 15.35 -4.31 -10.48
N GLY A 19 14.24 -4.20 -11.22
CA GLY A 19 12.91 -3.99 -10.68
C GLY A 19 12.49 -5.12 -9.74
N LEU A 20 12.67 -6.39 -10.14
CA LEU A 20 12.37 -7.55 -9.29
C LEU A 20 13.22 -7.57 -8.01
N ILE A 21 14.52 -7.30 -8.12
CA ILE A 21 15.41 -7.23 -6.94
C ILE A 21 14.92 -6.15 -5.97
N LEU A 22 14.63 -4.95 -6.48
CA LEU A 22 14.13 -3.87 -5.62
C LEU A 22 12.74 -4.15 -5.08
N SER A 23 11.86 -4.81 -5.83
CA SER A 23 10.55 -5.26 -5.37
C SER A 23 10.66 -6.20 -4.16
N VAL A 24 11.59 -7.17 -4.22
CA VAL A 24 11.85 -8.07 -3.08
C VAL A 24 12.40 -7.31 -1.88
N VAL A 25 13.38 -6.43 -2.08
CA VAL A 25 14.01 -5.66 -0.99
C VAL A 25 13.03 -4.69 -0.34
N MET A 26 12.33 -3.89 -1.14
CA MET A 26 11.38 -2.88 -0.67
C MET A 26 10.12 -3.52 -0.08
N GLY A 27 9.61 -4.59 -0.71
CA GLY A 27 8.52 -5.39 -0.17
C GLY A 27 8.88 -5.97 1.20
N SER A 28 10.05 -6.58 1.33
CA SER A 28 10.51 -7.15 2.62
C SER A 28 10.66 -6.08 3.71
N ALA A 29 11.22 -4.91 3.36
CA ALA A 29 11.34 -3.80 4.29
C ALA A 29 9.96 -3.30 4.75
N ASN A 30 8.99 -3.19 3.84
CA ASN A 30 7.63 -2.77 4.16
C ASN A 30 6.84 -3.83 4.92
N VAL A 31 7.06 -5.14 4.70
CA VAL A 31 6.51 -6.20 5.57
C VAL A 31 7.02 -6.02 7.00
N TYR A 32 8.33 -5.83 7.19
CA TYR A 32 8.91 -5.62 8.51
C TYR A 32 8.37 -4.36 9.19
N LEU A 33 8.41 -3.21 8.51
CA LEU A 33 7.94 -1.95 9.07
C LEU A 33 6.44 -1.97 9.33
N GLY A 34 5.67 -2.57 8.43
CA GLY A 34 4.24 -2.70 8.56
C GLY A 34 3.83 -3.59 9.73
N LEU A 35 4.49 -4.74 9.94
CA LEU A 35 4.23 -5.59 11.10
C LEU A 35 4.74 -4.97 12.42
N LYS A 36 5.86 -4.23 12.39
CA LYS A 36 6.43 -3.60 13.58
C LYS A 36 5.66 -2.33 14.01
N ALA A 37 5.32 -1.47 13.05
CA ALA A 37 4.81 -0.12 13.30
C ALA A 37 3.35 0.10 12.88
N GLY A 38 2.73 -0.86 12.17
CA GLY A 38 1.36 -0.75 11.70
C GLY A 38 1.17 0.22 10.53
N MET A 39 2.25 0.65 9.86
CA MET A 39 2.21 1.53 8.70
C MET A 39 3.25 1.14 7.66
N THR A 40 2.94 1.39 6.39
CA THR A 40 3.87 1.23 5.26
C THR A 40 4.35 2.58 4.77
N VAL A 41 5.45 2.57 4.02
CA VAL A 41 6.06 3.77 3.46
C VAL A 41 6.28 3.57 1.98
N SER A 42 5.92 4.58 1.19
CA SER A 42 6.12 4.57 -0.26
C SER A 42 7.56 4.17 -0.62
N ALA A 43 7.68 3.00 -1.24
CA ALA A 43 8.93 2.47 -1.76
C ALA A 43 9.37 3.19 -3.05
N SER A 44 8.45 3.89 -3.71
CA SER A 44 8.66 4.51 -5.02
C SER A 44 9.79 5.54 -5.05
N ILE A 45 9.81 6.45 -4.07
CA ILE A 45 10.81 7.51 -4.00
C ILE A 45 12.24 6.94 -3.84
N PRO A 46 12.54 6.10 -2.82
CA PRO A 46 13.87 5.52 -2.70
C PRO A 46 14.21 4.58 -3.86
N ALA A 47 13.23 3.85 -4.42
CA ALA A 47 13.46 2.98 -5.57
C ALA A 47 13.84 3.76 -6.83
N ALA A 48 13.22 4.92 -7.09
CA ALA A 48 13.60 5.80 -8.20
C ALA A 48 15.06 6.26 -8.08
N VAL A 49 15.47 6.68 -6.88
CA VAL A 49 16.86 7.07 -6.60
C VAL A 49 17.80 5.90 -6.86
N VAL A 50 17.58 4.75 -6.21
CA VAL A 50 18.46 3.59 -6.33
C VAL A 50 18.51 3.07 -7.78
N GLY A 51 17.37 3.04 -8.47
CA GLY A 51 17.27 2.67 -9.88
C GLY A 51 18.15 3.55 -10.78
N MET A 52 18.06 4.88 -10.62
CA MET A 52 18.91 5.83 -11.35
C MET A 52 20.40 5.62 -11.07
N LEU A 53 20.77 5.38 -9.81
CA LEU A 53 22.16 5.16 -9.41
C LEU A 53 22.75 3.89 -9.99
N VAL A 54 22.01 2.79 -9.90
CA VAL A 54 22.47 1.48 -10.38
C VAL A 54 22.56 1.48 -11.91
N LEU A 55 21.57 2.03 -12.61
CA LEU A 55 21.61 2.14 -14.07
C LEU A 55 22.79 3.00 -14.55
N ARG A 56 23.12 4.09 -13.84
CA ARG A 56 24.33 4.90 -14.12
C ARG A 56 25.61 4.12 -13.92
N TYR A 57 25.73 3.37 -12.83
CA TYR A 57 26.93 2.58 -12.55
C TYR A 57 27.15 1.51 -13.63
N ILE A 58 26.09 0.80 -14.02
CA ILE A 58 26.12 -0.19 -15.11
C ILE A 58 26.48 0.48 -16.45
N GLY A 59 25.90 1.65 -16.75
CA GLY A 59 26.21 2.41 -17.97
C GLY A 59 27.68 2.83 -18.05
N ARG A 60 28.28 3.26 -16.93
CA ARG A 60 29.71 3.64 -16.86
C ARG A 60 30.66 2.45 -17.07
N ILE A 61 30.34 1.28 -16.51
CA ILE A 61 31.17 0.08 -16.64
C ILE A 61 31.05 -0.55 -18.03
N GLY A 62 29.85 -0.52 -18.62
CA GLY A 62 29.55 -1.17 -19.90
C GLY A 62 29.98 -0.40 -21.16
N GLY A 63 30.58 0.79 -21.05
CA GLY A 63 31.07 1.58 -22.19
C GLY A 63 29.99 2.06 -23.18
N GLY A 64 28.70 1.93 -22.85
CA GLY A 64 27.58 2.27 -23.73
C GLY A 64 27.11 3.71 -23.55
N SER A 65 26.91 4.44 -24.66
CA SER A 65 26.37 5.81 -24.69
C SER A 65 24.93 5.98 -24.17
N GLN A 66 24.26 4.92 -23.71
CA GLN A 66 22.94 5.01 -23.09
C GLN A 66 23.05 5.02 -21.58
N VAL A 67 23.41 6.18 -21.04
CA VAL A 67 23.21 6.54 -19.64
C VAL A 67 21.76 6.19 -19.30
N GLY A 68 21.54 5.42 -18.22
CA GLY A 68 20.22 4.91 -17.83
C GLY A 68 19.13 5.97 -18.00
N SER A 69 18.14 5.68 -18.83
CA SER A 69 17.13 6.68 -19.14
C SER A 69 16.19 6.87 -17.95
N ILE A 70 15.67 8.08 -17.80
CA ILE A 70 14.62 8.39 -16.82
C ILE A 70 13.44 7.41 -16.91
N LEU A 71 13.15 6.92 -18.12
CA LEU A 71 12.08 5.96 -18.38
C LEU A 71 12.42 4.55 -17.85
N GLU A 72 13.67 4.09 -17.97
CA GLU A 72 14.10 2.81 -17.39
C GLU A 72 14.02 2.86 -15.86
N ALA A 73 14.46 3.96 -15.25
CA ALA A 73 14.37 4.14 -13.80
C ALA A 73 12.92 4.24 -13.33
N ASN A 74 12.03 4.86 -14.11
CA ASN A 74 10.59 4.85 -13.83
C ASN A 74 10.01 3.43 -13.84
N GLN A 75 10.40 2.57 -14.79
CA GLN A 75 9.97 1.16 -14.80
C GLN A 75 10.53 0.36 -13.61
N ILE A 76 11.79 0.59 -13.21
CA ILE A 76 12.36 0.00 -12.00
C ILE A 76 11.57 0.43 -10.75
N GLN A 77 11.24 1.72 -10.63
CA GLN A 77 10.45 2.26 -9.53
C GLN A 77 9.04 1.66 -9.50
N THR A 78 8.41 1.53 -10.66
CA THR A 78 7.08 0.93 -10.83
C THR A 78 7.06 -0.52 -10.28
N ALA A 79 8.11 -1.30 -10.57
CA ALA A 79 8.24 -2.66 -10.06
C ALA A 79 8.42 -2.74 -8.53
N ALA A 80 9.20 -1.80 -7.98
CA ALA A 80 9.46 -1.73 -6.55
C ALA A 80 8.21 -1.33 -5.76
N SER A 81 7.43 -0.40 -6.31
CA SER A 81 6.12 0.04 -5.82
C SER A 81 5.13 -1.12 -5.73
N ALA A 82 5.04 -1.96 -6.77
CA ALA A 82 4.18 -3.15 -6.75
C ALA A 82 4.53 -4.13 -5.61
N GLY A 83 5.81 -4.27 -5.26
CA GLY A 83 6.24 -5.11 -4.15
C GLY A 83 5.76 -4.62 -2.78
N GLU A 84 5.80 -3.29 -2.56
CA GLU A 84 5.22 -2.66 -1.36
C GLU A 84 3.71 -2.86 -1.30
N SER A 85 3.00 -2.59 -2.41
CA SER A 85 1.54 -2.53 -2.40
C SER A 85 0.92 -3.87 -2.05
N LEU A 86 1.51 -4.97 -2.56
CA LEU A 86 1.12 -6.34 -2.17
C LEU A 86 1.47 -6.63 -0.71
N ALA A 87 2.65 -6.23 -0.24
CA ALA A 87 3.05 -6.41 1.16
C ALA A 87 2.05 -5.75 2.12
N ALA A 88 1.66 -4.50 1.84
CA ALA A 88 0.68 -3.75 2.63
C ALA A 88 -0.67 -4.49 2.74
N GLY A 89 -1.14 -5.08 1.62
CA GLY A 89 -2.37 -5.86 1.59
C GLY A 89 -2.36 -7.06 2.55
N ILE A 90 -1.26 -7.80 2.54
CA ILE A 90 -1.06 -9.04 3.30
C ILE A 90 -0.85 -8.79 4.78
N ILE A 91 -0.02 -7.81 5.18
CA ILE A 91 0.28 -7.56 6.60
C ILE A 91 -0.95 -7.12 7.41
N PHE A 92 -1.93 -6.49 6.78
CA PHE A 92 -3.13 -6.00 7.48
C PHE A 92 -4.21 -7.07 7.65
N THR A 93 -4.09 -8.20 6.96
CA THR A 93 -5.18 -9.19 6.87
C THR A 93 -4.75 -10.59 7.28
N MET A 94 -3.60 -11.08 6.79
CA MET A 94 -3.18 -12.46 7.03
C MET A 94 -2.83 -12.79 8.49
N PRO A 95 -2.21 -11.89 9.28
CA PRO A 95 -1.98 -12.17 10.70
C PRO A 95 -3.28 -12.49 11.47
N ALA A 96 -4.43 -12.00 11.00
CA ALA A 96 -5.71 -12.32 11.63
C ALA A 96 -6.04 -13.82 11.59
N LEU A 97 -5.66 -14.54 10.53
CA LEU A 97 -5.87 -15.99 10.41
C LEU A 97 -5.08 -16.78 11.46
N ILE A 98 -3.89 -16.29 11.84
CA ILE A 98 -3.09 -16.84 12.92
C ILE A 98 -3.73 -16.51 14.28
N LEU A 99 -4.15 -15.26 14.47
CA LEU A 99 -4.76 -14.80 15.72
C LEU A 99 -6.07 -15.52 16.06
N ILE A 100 -6.87 -15.91 15.06
CA ILE A 100 -8.09 -16.71 15.28
C ILE A 100 -7.81 -18.22 15.39
N GLY A 101 -6.55 -18.65 15.31
CA GLY A 101 -6.13 -20.05 15.47
C GLY A 101 -6.39 -20.95 14.25
N VAL A 102 -6.78 -20.38 13.10
CA VAL A 102 -6.99 -21.13 11.85
C VAL A 102 -5.66 -21.51 11.22
N TRP A 103 -4.68 -20.62 11.29
CA TRP A 103 -3.31 -20.87 10.85
C TRP A 103 -2.38 -21.01 12.05
N GLN A 104 -1.56 -22.06 12.04
CA GLN A 104 -0.45 -22.19 13.01
C GLN A 104 0.79 -21.45 12.51
N GLU A 105 0.99 -21.46 11.20
CA GLU A 105 2.04 -20.74 10.48
C GLU A 105 1.44 -20.12 9.21
N PHE A 106 2.15 -19.18 8.59
CA PHE A 106 1.70 -18.62 7.31
C PHE A 106 1.68 -19.69 6.22
N ASP A 107 0.51 -19.93 5.64
CA ASP A 107 0.40 -20.71 4.41
C ASP A 107 0.94 -19.86 3.26
N MET A 108 2.19 -20.12 2.88
CA MET A 108 2.89 -19.35 1.85
C MET A 108 2.24 -19.47 0.48
N LEU A 109 1.67 -20.62 0.14
CA LEU A 109 1.04 -20.82 -1.16
C LEU A 109 -0.26 -20.02 -1.22
N LEU A 110 -1.10 -20.14 -0.20
CA LEU A 110 -2.39 -19.45 -0.13
C LEU A 110 -2.18 -17.93 -0.03
N THR A 111 -1.22 -17.51 0.79
CA THR A 111 -0.81 -16.09 0.89
C THR A 111 -0.36 -15.56 -0.48
N THR A 112 0.46 -16.32 -1.21
CA THR A 112 0.92 -15.93 -2.56
C THR A 112 -0.23 -15.81 -3.54
N ILE A 113 -1.17 -16.77 -3.55
CA ILE A 113 -2.32 -16.74 -4.46
C ILE A 113 -3.23 -15.55 -4.13
N ILE A 114 -3.50 -15.26 -2.85
CA ILE A 114 -4.29 -14.10 -2.44
C ILE A 114 -3.59 -12.80 -2.78
N ALA A 115 -2.29 -12.68 -2.50
CA ALA A 115 -1.50 -11.50 -2.84
C ALA A 115 -1.51 -11.26 -4.34
N PHE A 116 -1.26 -12.30 -5.13
CA PHE A 116 -1.25 -12.26 -6.59
C PHE A 116 -2.62 -11.87 -7.16
N THR A 117 -3.69 -12.55 -6.77
CA THR A 117 -5.03 -12.28 -7.31
C THR A 117 -5.59 -10.93 -6.86
N GLY A 118 -5.38 -10.55 -5.60
CA GLY A 118 -5.79 -9.25 -5.09
C GLY A 118 -5.01 -8.10 -5.72
N GLY A 119 -3.69 -8.23 -5.85
CA GLY A 119 -2.85 -7.26 -6.54
C GLY A 119 -3.24 -7.13 -8.02
N LEU A 120 -3.40 -8.26 -8.70
CA LEU A 120 -3.83 -8.30 -10.10
C LEU A 120 -5.19 -7.61 -10.30
N LEU A 121 -6.19 -7.87 -9.44
CA LEU A 121 -7.47 -7.18 -9.50
C LEU A 121 -7.33 -5.67 -9.28
N GLY A 122 -6.47 -5.25 -8.35
CA GLY A 122 -6.15 -3.84 -8.13
C GLY A 122 -5.59 -3.14 -9.37
N ILE A 123 -4.60 -3.75 -10.02
CA ILE A 123 -4.03 -3.25 -11.28
C ILE A 123 -5.13 -3.17 -12.35
N LEU A 124 -5.84 -4.28 -12.59
CA LEU A 124 -6.81 -4.39 -13.67
C LEU A 124 -8.01 -3.43 -13.53
N PHE A 125 -8.51 -3.24 -12.31
CA PHE A 125 -9.59 -2.30 -12.04
C PHE A 125 -9.13 -0.84 -12.09
N MET A 126 -7.85 -0.57 -11.81
CA MET A 126 -7.30 0.78 -11.88
C MET A 126 -7.05 1.24 -13.33
N ILE A 127 -6.65 0.35 -14.24
CA ILE A 127 -6.37 0.72 -15.65
C ILE A 127 -7.48 1.58 -16.29
N PRO A 128 -8.77 1.19 -16.28
CA PRO A 128 -9.82 2.02 -16.85
C PRO A 128 -10.06 3.32 -16.07
N MET A 129 -9.77 3.34 -14.77
CA MET A 129 -9.93 4.51 -13.90
C MET A 129 -8.84 5.57 -14.12
N ARG A 130 -7.69 5.19 -14.72
CA ARG A 130 -6.62 6.13 -15.14
C ARG A 130 -7.18 7.30 -15.95
N GLN A 131 -8.09 7.04 -16.88
CA GLN A 131 -8.67 8.10 -17.73
C GLN A 131 -9.43 9.15 -16.91
N VAL A 132 -10.00 8.75 -15.77
CA VAL A 132 -10.79 9.62 -14.89
C VAL A 132 -9.88 10.40 -13.96
N PHE A 133 -9.08 9.67 -13.18
CA PHE A 133 -8.36 10.27 -12.06
C PHE A 133 -7.00 10.86 -12.44
N ILE A 134 -6.43 10.48 -13.59
CA ILE A 134 -5.08 10.90 -14.01
C ILE A 134 -5.14 11.76 -15.28
N VAL A 135 -5.87 11.32 -16.30
CA VAL A 135 -5.91 12.01 -17.60
C VAL A 135 -6.90 13.18 -17.60
N LYS A 136 -8.18 12.93 -17.30
CA LYS A 136 -9.19 14.01 -17.19
C LYS A 136 -8.96 14.86 -15.95
N ASN A 137 -8.75 14.21 -14.81
CA ASN A 137 -8.43 14.81 -13.53
C ASN A 137 -9.29 16.04 -13.17
N GLU A 138 -10.62 15.94 -13.32
CA GLU A 138 -11.57 17.05 -13.09
C GLU A 138 -11.51 17.57 -11.64
N ASP A 139 -11.16 16.69 -10.69
CA ASP A 139 -11.01 17.02 -9.27
C ASP A 139 -9.61 17.59 -8.91
N ASN A 140 -8.73 17.80 -9.90
CA ASN A 140 -7.37 18.34 -9.72
C ASN A 140 -6.54 17.60 -8.65
N LEU A 141 -6.60 16.27 -8.67
CA LEU A 141 -5.82 15.39 -7.80
C LEU A 141 -4.33 15.60 -8.06
N GLN A 142 -3.58 15.79 -6.97
CA GLN A 142 -2.17 16.15 -7.03
C GLN A 142 -1.26 14.93 -7.16
N TYR A 143 -1.59 13.82 -6.49
CA TYR A 143 -0.71 12.66 -6.31
C TYR A 143 0.66 13.07 -5.77
N PRO A 144 0.74 13.51 -4.51
CA PRO A 144 1.94 14.13 -3.96
C PRO A 144 3.18 13.22 -4.02
N GLU A 145 3.01 11.91 -3.84
CA GLU A 145 4.10 10.93 -3.94
C GLU A 145 4.52 10.70 -5.40
N GLY A 146 3.57 10.60 -6.34
CA GLY A 146 3.89 10.52 -7.77
C GLY A 146 4.62 11.76 -8.30
N LEU A 147 4.21 12.95 -7.85
CA LEU A 147 4.92 14.20 -8.12
C LEU A 147 6.34 14.19 -7.54
N ALA A 148 6.49 13.79 -6.27
CA ALA A 148 7.80 13.72 -5.63
C ALA A 148 8.74 12.73 -6.34
N CYS A 149 8.21 11.57 -6.74
CA CYS A 149 8.95 10.58 -7.50
C CYS A 149 9.41 11.13 -8.86
N ALA A 150 8.51 11.81 -9.59
CA ALA A 150 8.84 12.43 -10.87
C ALA A 150 9.95 13.49 -10.72
N SER A 151 9.84 14.37 -9.71
CA SER A 151 10.88 15.37 -9.42
C SER A 151 12.23 14.73 -9.08
N VAL A 152 12.26 13.58 -8.41
CA VAL A 152 13.49 12.83 -8.12
C VAL A 152 14.08 12.23 -9.40
N LEU A 153 13.25 11.67 -10.27
CA LEU A 153 13.67 11.11 -11.55
C LEU A 153 14.24 12.20 -12.48
N GLU A 154 13.58 13.36 -12.57
CA GLU A 154 14.02 14.53 -13.34
C GLU A 154 15.33 15.12 -12.80
N ALA A 155 15.40 15.37 -11.49
CA ALA A 155 16.62 15.85 -10.85
C ALA A 155 17.78 14.84 -11.02
N GLY A 156 17.48 13.55 -10.98
CA GLY A 156 18.44 12.48 -11.23
C GLY A 156 18.98 12.47 -12.67
N GLN A 157 18.19 12.92 -13.64
CA GLN A 157 18.58 13.01 -15.04
C GLN A 157 19.45 14.24 -15.30
N GLU A 158 19.10 15.40 -14.74
CA GLU A 158 19.83 16.66 -14.90
C GLU A 158 21.18 16.70 -14.15
N SER A 159 21.30 15.95 -13.06
CA SER A 159 22.50 15.94 -12.23
C SER A 159 23.64 15.15 -12.88
N ASP A 160 24.48 15.75 -13.73
CA ASP A 160 25.78 15.16 -14.11
C ASP A 160 26.75 15.01 -12.90
N GLY A 161 26.42 15.62 -11.75
CA GLY A 161 27.20 15.59 -10.51
C GLY A 161 26.98 14.33 -9.66
N SER A 162 28.09 13.75 -9.19
CA SER A 162 28.17 12.60 -8.28
C SER A 162 27.59 12.79 -6.87
N ASP A 163 27.12 14.00 -6.53
CA ASP A 163 26.88 14.39 -5.14
C ASP A 163 25.58 13.79 -4.55
N ASN A 164 24.48 13.82 -5.30
CA ASN A 164 23.18 13.27 -4.86
C ASN A 164 23.23 11.76 -4.61
N ALA A 165 24.02 11.03 -5.40
CA ALA A 165 24.29 9.60 -5.22
C ALA A 165 24.98 9.30 -3.88
N SER A 166 25.95 10.15 -3.53
CA SER A 166 26.76 9.96 -2.33
C SER A 166 25.93 10.14 -1.06
N SER A 167 24.97 11.06 -1.06
CA SER A 167 24.10 11.34 0.09
C SER A 167 23.18 10.17 0.43
N VAL A 168 22.66 9.47 -0.59
CA VAL A 168 21.76 8.32 -0.40
C VAL A 168 22.52 7.14 0.18
N ILE A 169 23.73 6.86 -0.34
CA ILE A 169 24.61 5.81 0.16
C ILE A 169 25.06 6.12 1.59
N LYS A 170 25.47 7.37 1.87
CA LYS A 170 25.83 7.82 3.24
C LYS A 170 24.66 7.67 4.21
N GLY A 171 23.45 8.05 3.80
CA GLY A 171 22.23 7.89 4.61
C GLY A 171 21.93 6.42 4.92
N ALA A 172 22.03 5.54 3.92
CA ALA A 172 21.85 4.11 4.11
C ALA A 172 22.89 3.50 5.07
N LEU A 173 24.16 3.88 4.91
CA LEU A 173 25.26 3.42 5.79
C LEU A 173 25.09 3.93 7.23
N LEU A 174 24.74 5.21 7.41
CA LEU A 174 24.50 5.80 8.73
C LEU A 174 23.31 5.14 9.42
N GLY A 175 22.18 4.98 8.71
CA GLY A 175 21.00 4.32 9.23
C GLY A 175 21.26 2.85 9.59
N GLY A 176 21.98 2.13 8.74
CA GLY A 176 22.39 0.75 8.96
C GLY A 176 23.33 0.61 10.16
N ALA A 177 24.34 1.47 10.27
CA ALA A 177 25.27 1.49 11.40
C ALA A 177 24.54 1.79 12.72
N PHE A 178 23.66 2.79 12.73
CA PHE A 178 22.88 3.14 13.93
C PHE A 178 21.93 2.00 14.33
N LYS A 179 21.24 1.37 13.36
CA LYS A 179 20.39 0.21 13.62
C LYS A 179 21.21 -0.98 14.13
N GLY A 180 22.40 -1.22 13.58
CA GLY A 180 23.32 -2.24 14.05
C GLY A 180 23.79 -2.01 15.49
N LEU A 181 24.10 -0.77 15.86
CA LEU A 181 24.47 -0.41 17.23
C LEU A 181 23.34 -0.66 18.23
N ILE A 182 22.10 -0.32 17.88
CA ILE A 182 20.93 -0.57 18.74
C ILE A 182 20.62 -2.07 18.83
N SER A 183 20.52 -2.76 17.70
CA SER A 183 19.95 -4.12 17.65
C SER A 183 20.97 -5.24 17.82
N PHE A 184 22.24 -5.05 17.46
CA PHE A 184 23.28 -6.09 17.57
C PHE A 184 24.20 -5.88 18.76
N VAL A 185 24.58 -4.62 19.03
CA VAL A 185 25.54 -4.30 20.11
C VAL A 185 24.84 -4.04 21.45
N GLY A 186 23.53 -3.75 21.44
CA GLY A 186 22.72 -3.59 22.66
C GLY A 186 23.11 -2.40 23.55
N VAL A 187 23.92 -1.46 23.03
CA VAL A 187 24.47 -0.33 23.77
C VAL A 187 23.40 0.70 24.14
N LEU A 188 22.29 0.72 23.39
CA LEU A 188 21.15 1.62 23.60
C LEU A 188 19.88 0.81 23.82
N LYS A 189 19.17 1.03 24.93
CA LYS A 189 17.81 0.51 25.12
C LYS A 189 16.91 1.18 24.07
N GLY A 190 16.35 0.38 23.16
CA GLY A 190 15.50 0.88 22.07
C GLY A 190 14.25 1.60 22.59
N GLY A 191 13.59 1.03 23.61
CA GLY A 191 12.43 1.64 24.26
C GLY A 191 12.72 2.08 25.70
N LEU A 192 12.19 3.23 26.07
CA LEU A 192 12.04 3.68 27.45
C LEU A 192 10.55 3.75 27.76
N GLU A 193 10.09 2.99 28.74
CA GLU A 193 8.69 2.95 29.18
C GLU A 193 8.64 3.09 30.69
N THR A 194 7.75 3.96 31.15
CA THR A 194 7.43 4.13 32.57
C THR A 194 5.95 4.41 32.71
N ALA A 195 5.37 4.00 33.83
CA ALA A 195 3.98 4.29 34.12
C ALA A 195 3.83 4.61 35.59
N ILE A 196 3.00 5.61 35.89
CA ILE A 196 2.71 6.06 37.24
C ILE A 196 1.23 5.81 37.50
N LEU A 197 0.93 5.14 38.60
CA LEU A 197 -0.43 5.02 39.10
C LEU A 197 -0.75 6.24 39.97
N SER A 198 -1.83 6.96 39.64
CA SER A 198 -2.37 8.04 40.46
C SER A 198 -3.85 7.79 40.69
N GLY A 199 -4.19 7.35 41.90
CA GLY A 199 -5.53 6.88 42.24
C GLY A 199 -5.90 5.66 41.41
N ASN A 200 -7.03 5.71 40.71
CA ASN A 200 -7.49 4.63 39.83
C ASN A 200 -7.07 4.82 38.35
N ARG A 201 -6.06 5.65 38.07
CA ARG A 201 -5.65 6.00 36.70
C ARG A 201 -4.18 5.72 36.48
N ILE A 202 -3.87 5.09 35.35
CA ILE A 202 -2.49 4.84 34.92
C ILE A 202 -2.09 5.94 33.95
N PHE A 203 -0.98 6.60 34.24
CA PHE A 203 -0.33 7.56 33.35
C PHE A 203 0.91 6.91 32.76
N PHE A 204 0.85 6.55 31.49
CA PHE A 204 1.95 5.93 30.75
C PHE A 204 2.82 7.00 30.08
N PHE A 205 4.14 6.83 30.12
CA PHE A 205 5.10 7.61 29.35
C PHE A 205 6.11 6.67 28.74
N GLY A 206 6.20 6.66 27.42
CA GLY A 206 7.20 5.85 26.75
C GLY A 206 7.51 6.31 25.34
N GLY A 207 8.64 5.86 24.83
CA GLY A 207 9.08 6.12 23.47
C GLY A 207 10.09 5.08 23.00
N ASP A 208 10.01 4.73 21.72
CA ASP A 208 10.98 3.88 21.02
C ASP A 208 11.85 4.75 20.10
N ILE A 209 13.18 4.55 20.16
CA ILE A 209 14.12 5.20 19.24
C ILE A 209 14.19 4.34 17.99
N SER A 210 13.45 4.77 16.96
CA SER A 210 13.44 4.10 15.67
C SER A 210 13.89 5.06 14.55
N PRO A 211 15.12 4.91 14.03
CA PRO A 211 15.57 5.65 12.84
C PRO A 211 14.64 5.46 11.65
N ALA A 212 14.04 4.28 11.54
CA ALA A 212 13.06 4.00 10.51
C ALA A 212 11.83 4.89 10.67
N LEU A 213 11.25 5.00 11.87
CA LEU A 213 10.09 5.88 12.13
C LEU A 213 10.44 7.36 11.99
N LEU A 214 11.66 7.76 12.35
CA LEU A 214 12.16 9.10 12.08
C LEU A 214 12.19 9.38 10.57
N ALA A 215 12.75 8.46 9.77
CA ALA A 215 12.79 8.57 8.32
C ALA A 215 11.39 8.59 7.70
N VAL A 216 10.48 7.74 8.17
CA VAL A 216 9.06 7.75 7.78
C VAL A 216 8.46 9.13 8.00
N GLY A 217 8.69 9.74 9.18
CA GLY A 217 8.22 11.08 9.52
C GLY A 217 8.72 12.18 8.56
N PHE A 218 9.96 12.08 8.10
CA PHE A 218 10.50 12.99 7.08
C PHE A 218 9.82 12.82 5.71
N ILE A 219 9.40 11.60 5.34
CA ILE A 219 8.74 11.30 4.07
C ILE A 219 7.28 11.81 4.08
N VAL A 220 6.51 11.51 5.14
CA VAL A 220 5.08 11.85 5.21
C VAL A 220 4.78 13.31 5.58
N ARG A 221 5.82 14.13 5.82
CA ARG A 221 5.74 15.56 6.20
C ARG A 221 5.14 15.79 7.60
N LEU A 222 5.40 16.99 8.14
CA LEU A 222 5.04 17.37 9.51
C LEU A 222 3.53 17.29 9.79
N ASN A 223 2.69 17.66 8.81
CA ASN A 223 1.23 17.65 8.99
C ASN A 223 0.71 16.25 9.36
N ILE A 224 1.15 15.22 8.64
CA ILE A 224 0.72 13.85 8.92
C ILE A 224 1.38 13.32 10.18
N ALA A 225 2.67 13.61 10.40
CA ALA A 225 3.36 13.23 11.62
C ALA A 225 2.65 13.75 12.88
N VAL A 226 2.16 15.00 12.84
CA VAL A 226 1.36 15.60 13.93
C VAL A 226 0.01 14.88 14.10
N LEU A 227 -0.69 14.52 13.02
CA LEU A 227 -1.95 13.77 13.12
C LEU A 227 -1.76 12.38 13.75
N ILE A 228 -0.71 11.66 13.37
CA ILE A 228 -0.34 10.36 13.97
C ILE A 228 0.00 10.56 15.45
N PHE A 229 0.80 11.58 15.77
CA PHE A 229 1.14 11.93 17.16
C PHE A 229 -0.11 12.24 17.98
N ILE A 230 -1.06 13.02 17.45
CA ILE A 230 -2.33 13.33 18.13
C ILE A 230 -3.12 12.04 18.39
N GLY A 231 -3.19 11.12 17.42
CA GLY A 231 -3.84 9.82 17.62
C GLY A 231 -3.19 9.00 18.74
N GLY A 232 -1.85 8.91 18.74
CA GLY A 232 -1.08 8.26 19.79
C GLY A 232 -1.25 8.93 21.16
N PHE A 233 -1.22 10.26 21.21
CA PHE A 233 -1.45 11.07 22.40
C PHE A 233 -2.84 10.81 22.98
N LEU A 234 -3.88 10.84 22.14
CA LEU A 234 -5.25 10.57 22.56
C LEU A 234 -5.43 9.13 23.07
N GLY A 235 -4.77 8.15 22.47
CA GLY A 235 -4.83 6.76 22.93
C GLY A 235 -4.10 6.54 24.25
N TRP A 236 -2.81 6.86 24.28
CA TRP A 236 -1.91 6.52 25.39
C TRP A 236 -1.98 7.49 26.57
N LEU A 237 -2.00 8.80 26.31
CA LEU A 237 -1.88 9.82 27.36
C LEU A 237 -3.24 10.32 27.87
N VAL A 238 -4.30 10.16 27.07
CA VAL A 238 -5.66 10.59 27.44
C VAL A 238 -6.56 9.38 27.67
N GLY A 239 -6.63 8.46 26.72
CA GLY A 239 -7.53 7.31 26.76
C GLY A 239 -7.30 6.38 27.95
N ILE A 240 -6.05 5.96 28.18
CA ILE A 240 -5.70 5.06 29.29
C ILE A 240 -6.09 5.64 30.66
N PRO A 241 -5.69 6.89 31.02
CA PRO A 241 -6.13 7.49 32.28
C PRO A 241 -7.66 7.65 32.39
N LEU A 242 -8.36 7.90 31.28
CA LEU A 242 -9.82 8.11 31.28
C LEU A 242 -10.62 6.84 31.59
N ILE A 243 -10.13 5.66 31.23
CA ILE A 243 -10.80 4.38 31.52
C ILE A 243 -10.91 4.14 33.03
N GLY A 244 -9.92 4.56 33.81
CA GLY A 244 -9.98 4.54 35.26
C GLY A 244 -10.04 3.13 35.88
N GLN A 245 -9.28 2.17 35.35
CA GLN A 245 -9.14 0.79 35.88
C GLN A 245 -7.71 0.49 36.36
N GLY A 246 -7.00 1.52 36.85
CA GLY A 246 -5.58 1.39 37.18
C GLY A 246 -5.27 0.59 38.45
N LEU A 247 -6.22 0.52 39.40
CA LEU A 247 -6.01 -0.15 40.68
C LEU A 247 -5.78 -1.66 40.53
N GLU A 248 -6.38 -2.29 39.51
CA GLU A 248 -6.22 -3.73 39.24
C GLU A 248 -4.79 -4.08 38.78
N HIS A 249 -4.03 -3.10 38.32
CA HIS A 249 -2.65 -3.26 37.85
C HIS A 249 -1.63 -2.51 38.73
N ALA A 250 -1.96 -2.25 40.00
CA ALA A 250 -1.09 -1.49 40.89
C ALA A 250 0.30 -2.11 41.10
N ALA A 251 0.41 -3.44 40.97
CA ALA A 251 1.68 -4.14 41.07
C ALA A 251 2.62 -3.86 39.89
N ASN A 252 2.08 -3.63 38.69
CA ASN A 252 2.84 -3.31 37.49
C ASN A 252 2.05 -2.36 36.58
N PRO A 253 2.12 -1.04 36.83
CA PRO A 253 1.35 -0.06 36.05
C PRO A 253 1.70 -0.03 34.56
N VAL A 254 2.93 -0.43 34.19
CA VAL A 254 3.36 -0.48 32.77
C VAL A 254 2.61 -1.59 32.04
N GLU A 255 2.56 -2.78 32.64
CA GLU A 255 1.81 -3.92 32.09
C GLU A 255 0.31 -3.62 32.05
N GLY A 256 -0.23 -2.97 33.09
CA GLY A 256 -1.62 -2.50 33.08
C GLY A 256 -1.93 -1.51 31.97
N ALA A 257 -1.01 -0.61 31.63
CA ALA A 257 -1.20 0.30 30.49
C ALA A 257 -1.30 -0.47 29.17
N TRP A 258 -0.45 -1.48 28.96
CA TRP A 258 -0.48 -2.33 27.77
C TRP A 258 -1.76 -3.19 27.70
N ASP A 259 -2.22 -3.72 28.82
CA ASP A 259 -3.47 -4.48 28.89
C ASP A 259 -4.69 -3.61 28.54
N LEU A 260 -4.84 -2.46 29.20
CA LEU A 260 -5.92 -1.51 28.91
C LEU A 260 -5.86 -0.99 27.47
N TRP A 261 -4.66 -0.75 26.96
CA TRP A 261 -4.48 -0.35 25.56
C TRP A 261 -4.99 -1.44 24.61
N SER A 262 -4.57 -2.68 24.82
CA SER A 262 -4.88 -3.79 23.92
C SER A 262 -6.35 -4.23 23.96
N THR A 263 -6.97 -4.20 25.14
CA THR A 263 -8.34 -4.70 25.37
C THR A 263 -9.41 -3.63 25.24
N LYS A 264 -9.08 -2.34 25.41
CA LYS A 264 -10.06 -1.23 25.38
C LYS A 264 -9.73 -0.19 24.32
N ILE A 265 -8.57 0.47 24.43
CA ILE A 265 -8.23 1.62 23.56
C ILE A 265 -8.12 1.20 22.09
N ARG A 266 -7.61 0.00 21.82
CA ARG A 266 -7.54 -0.55 20.45
C ARG A 266 -8.91 -0.56 19.77
N TYR A 267 -9.99 -0.91 20.47
CA TYR A 267 -11.34 -0.92 19.91
C TYR A 267 -11.90 0.48 19.68
N VAL A 268 -11.51 1.48 20.49
CA VAL A 268 -11.82 2.88 20.21
C VAL A 268 -11.15 3.31 18.90
N GLY A 269 -9.89 2.91 18.69
CA GLY A 269 -9.18 3.08 17.43
C GLY A 269 -9.89 2.44 16.25
N VAL A 270 -10.34 1.19 16.38
CA VAL A 270 -11.14 0.49 15.35
C VAL A 270 -12.41 1.27 15.02
N GLY A 271 -13.13 1.79 16.02
CA GLY A 271 -14.31 2.65 15.80
C GLY A 271 -13.98 3.93 15.03
N ALA A 272 -12.89 4.60 15.38
CA ALA A 272 -12.41 5.77 14.65
C ALA A 272 -12.03 5.43 13.20
N MET A 273 -11.42 4.27 12.95
CA MET A 273 -11.08 3.79 11.61
C MET A 273 -12.32 3.50 10.76
N VAL A 274 -13.38 2.92 11.33
CA VAL A 274 -14.66 2.69 10.64
C VAL A 274 -15.29 4.03 10.23
N ILE A 275 -15.39 4.97 11.17
CA ILE A 275 -15.95 6.31 10.87
C ILE A 275 -15.09 7.03 9.83
N GLY A 276 -13.77 6.96 9.94
CA GLY A 276 -12.82 7.52 8.96
C GLY A 276 -12.99 6.90 7.57
N GLY A 277 -13.11 5.58 7.48
CA GLY A 277 -13.37 4.85 6.25
C GLY A 277 -14.69 5.25 5.59
N MET A 278 -15.79 5.25 6.36
CA MET A 278 -17.11 5.68 5.89
C MET A 278 -17.14 7.16 5.47
N SER A 279 -16.49 8.04 6.23
CA SER A 279 -16.39 9.48 5.90
C SER A 279 -15.61 9.68 4.60
N SER A 280 -14.53 8.94 4.41
CA SER A 280 -13.74 8.97 3.17
C SER A 280 -14.60 8.54 1.98
N ILE A 281 -15.31 7.42 2.09
CA ILE A 281 -16.27 6.96 1.08
C ILE A 281 -17.30 8.05 0.72
N PHE A 282 -17.89 8.69 1.73
CA PHE A 282 -18.92 9.71 1.52
C PHE A 282 -18.37 10.94 0.77
N ARG A 283 -17.13 11.35 1.05
CA ARG A 283 -16.47 12.48 0.37
C ARG A 283 -16.16 12.18 -1.09
N VAL A 284 -15.79 10.95 -1.42
CA VAL A 284 -15.35 10.56 -2.78
C VAL A 284 -16.47 10.06 -3.70
N ARG A 285 -17.71 10.01 -3.21
CA ARG A 285 -18.86 9.41 -3.93
C ARG A 285 -19.11 9.98 -5.33
N LYS A 286 -18.81 11.26 -5.56
CA LYS A 286 -19.00 11.90 -6.88
C LYS A 286 -17.98 11.36 -7.89
N GLY A 287 -16.70 11.38 -7.52
CA GLY A 287 -15.62 10.78 -8.32
C GLY A 287 -15.86 9.30 -8.62
N LEU A 288 -16.43 8.54 -7.67
CA LEU A 288 -16.83 7.14 -7.91
C LEU A 288 -17.93 7.02 -8.99
N VAL A 289 -18.96 7.86 -8.94
CA VAL A 289 -20.03 7.86 -9.95
C VAL A 289 -19.47 8.19 -11.32
N ASP A 290 -18.54 9.15 -11.41
CA ASP A 290 -17.91 9.53 -12.67
C ASP A 290 -16.94 8.44 -13.18
N ALA A 291 -16.26 7.73 -12.27
CA ALA A 291 -15.48 6.53 -12.60
C ALA A 291 -16.35 5.45 -13.26
N ILE A 292 -17.52 5.15 -12.69
CA ILE A 292 -18.47 4.17 -13.24
C ILE A 292 -19.00 4.62 -14.61
N LYS A 293 -19.31 5.92 -14.79
CA LYS A 293 -19.74 6.46 -16.09
C LYS A 293 -18.66 6.28 -17.16
N VAL A 294 -17.42 6.64 -16.86
CA VAL A 294 -16.32 6.52 -17.82
C VAL A 294 -16.00 5.06 -18.14
N LEU A 295 -16.08 4.16 -17.16
CA LEU A 295 -16.00 2.72 -17.41
C LEU A 295 -17.06 2.26 -18.41
N ARG A 296 -18.31 2.68 -18.22
CA ARG A 296 -19.43 2.35 -19.12
C ARG A 296 -19.25 2.94 -20.52
N ASP A 297 -18.75 4.16 -20.61
CA ASP A 297 -18.58 4.87 -21.89
C ASP A 297 -17.35 4.35 -22.66
N SER A 298 -16.27 4.01 -21.97
CA SER A 298 -15.09 3.35 -22.53
C SER A 298 -15.41 1.97 -23.09
N GLN A 299 -16.29 1.21 -22.42
CA GLN A 299 -16.76 -0.09 -22.90
C GLN A 299 -17.63 0.04 -24.16
N LYS A 300 -18.41 1.12 -24.29
CA LYS A 300 -19.27 1.37 -25.46
C LYS A 300 -18.54 1.93 -26.67
N SER A 301 -17.51 2.75 -26.45
CA SER A 301 -17.00 3.60 -27.53
C SER A 301 -16.05 2.93 -28.50
N GLY A 302 -15.39 1.80 -28.19
CA GLY A 302 -14.53 1.05 -29.12
C GLY A 302 -13.40 1.84 -29.82
N LYS A 303 -13.24 3.15 -29.53
CA LYS A 303 -12.35 4.09 -30.22
C LYS A 303 -10.96 4.09 -29.58
N GLN A 304 -10.28 2.94 -29.57
CA GLN A 304 -8.86 2.89 -29.23
C GLN A 304 -7.95 3.36 -30.39
N ASN A 305 -8.50 3.48 -31.61
CA ASN A 305 -7.70 3.76 -32.81
C ASN A 305 -7.19 5.21 -32.93
N ASN A 306 -7.77 6.18 -32.21
CA ASN A 306 -7.35 7.60 -32.28
C ASN A 306 -6.40 8.04 -31.16
N VAL A 307 -6.05 7.14 -30.22
CA VAL A 307 -5.10 7.47 -29.14
C VAL A 307 -3.66 7.18 -29.61
N PRO A 308 -2.71 8.11 -29.43
CA PRO A 308 -1.30 7.87 -29.73
C PRO A 308 -0.79 6.59 -29.07
N ALA A 309 0.06 5.82 -29.75
CA ALA A 309 0.57 4.54 -29.23
C ALA A 309 1.27 4.68 -27.87
N SER A 310 1.88 5.83 -27.58
CA SER A 310 2.53 6.16 -26.31
C SER A 310 1.58 6.41 -25.15
N GLN A 311 0.27 6.55 -25.38
CA GLN A 311 -0.73 6.88 -24.36
C GLN A 311 -1.78 5.77 -24.17
N ARG A 312 -1.66 4.66 -24.92
CA ARG A 312 -2.59 3.54 -24.85
C ARG A 312 -2.39 2.74 -23.57
N ASP A 313 -3.51 2.29 -23.03
CA ASP A 313 -3.58 1.33 -21.93
C ASP A 313 -3.71 -0.11 -22.48
N ILE A 314 -3.55 -1.11 -21.62
CA ILE A 314 -3.88 -2.51 -21.92
C ILE A 314 -5.32 -2.58 -22.47
N PRO A 315 -5.59 -3.35 -23.55
CA PRO A 315 -6.91 -3.40 -24.16
C PRO A 315 -7.96 -3.99 -23.21
N ALA A 316 -9.17 -3.42 -23.23
CA ALA A 316 -10.28 -3.84 -22.35
C ALA A 316 -10.60 -5.35 -22.42
N LYS A 317 -10.39 -5.99 -23.59
CA LYS A 317 -10.54 -7.45 -23.73
C LYS A 317 -9.56 -8.22 -22.84
N ALA A 318 -8.30 -7.82 -22.81
CA ALA A 318 -7.30 -8.45 -21.96
C ALA A 318 -7.62 -8.20 -20.48
N ILE A 319 -8.03 -6.97 -20.12
CA ILE A 319 -8.44 -6.64 -18.75
C ILE A 319 -9.57 -7.55 -18.27
N ASN A 320 -10.62 -7.72 -19.08
CA ASN A 320 -11.76 -8.57 -18.72
C ASN A 320 -11.37 -10.04 -18.59
N ILE A 321 -10.51 -10.55 -19.48
CA ILE A 321 -10.03 -11.94 -19.43
C ILE A 321 -9.21 -12.19 -18.16
N PHE A 322 -8.21 -11.34 -17.89
CA PHE A 322 -7.38 -11.50 -16.69
C PHE A 322 -8.18 -11.29 -15.41
N SER A 323 -9.17 -10.38 -15.41
CA SER A 323 -10.06 -10.19 -14.26
C SER A 323 -10.92 -11.43 -14.03
N ALA A 324 -11.46 -12.04 -15.09
CA ALA A 324 -12.23 -13.28 -14.98
C ALA A 324 -11.37 -14.44 -14.44
N ILE A 325 -10.13 -14.57 -14.92
CA ILE A 325 -9.18 -15.58 -14.42
C ILE A 325 -8.89 -15.34 -12.93
N ALA A 326 -8.61 -14.09 -12.53
CA ALA A 326 -8.36 -13.75 -11.12
C ALA A 326 -9.57 -14.08 -10.23
N VAL A 327 -10.80 -13.72 -10.68
CA VAL A 327 -12.04 -14.05 -9.96
C VAL A 327 -12.25 -15.55 -9.83
N ILE A 328 -11.98 -16.34 -10.88
CA ILE A 328 -12.09 -17.80 -10.83
C ILE A 328 -11.08 -18.38 -9.84
N LEU A 329 -9.84 -17.89 -9.84
CA LEU A 329 -8.82 -18.31 -8.87
C LEU A 329 -9.25 -17.99 -7.43
N VAL A 330 -9.75 -16.78 -7.18
CA VAL A 330 -10.25 -16.41 -5.84
C VAL A 330 -11.45 -17.26 -5.43
N CYS A 331 -12.38 -17.54 -6.34
CA CYS A 331 -13.50 -18.45 -6.10
C CYS A 331 -12.99 -19.85 -5.71
N GLY A 332 -11.95 -20.35 -6.38
CA GLY A 332 -11.30 -21.61 -6.04
C GLY A 332 -10.65 -21.60 -4.65
N VAL A 333 -9.98 -20.50 -4.29
CA VAL A 333 -9.40 -20.31 -2.95
C VAL A 333 -10.49 -20.28 -1.88
N TYR A 334 -11.58 -19.55 -2.08
CA TYR A 334 -12.70 -19.53 -1.13
C TYR A 334 -13.35 -20.89 -0.98
N TYR A 335 -13.52 -21.65 -2.07
CA TYR A 335 -14.02 -23.01 -2.00
C TYR A 335 -13.08 -23.93 -1.21
N TYR A 336 -11.77 -23.85 -1.49
CA TYR A 336 -10.76 -24.65 -0.80
C TYR A 336 -10.77 -24.42 0.72
N ILE A 337 -10.93 -23.16 1.13
CA ILE A 337 -10.86 -22.82 2.55
C ILE A 337 -12.20 -23.06 3.27
N THR A 338 -13.33 -22.78 2.62
CA THR A 338 -14.65 -22.85 3.27
C THR A 338 -15.31 -24.22 3.13
N ASN A 339 -14.92 -25.03 2.15
CA ASN A 339 -15.59 -26.29 1.77
C ASN A 339 -17.11 -26.16 1.55
N ASN A 340 -17.59 -24.93 1.31
CA ASN A 340 -19.01 -24.61 1.25
C ASN A 340 -19.30 -23.76 0.01
N ILE A 341 -20.05 -24.32 -0.93
CA ILE A 341 -20.37 -23.67 -2.21
C ILE A 341 -21.18 -22.38 -2.00
N ALA A 342 -22.13 -22.39 -1.06
CA ALA A 342 -22.99 -21.23 -0.83
C ALA A 342 -22.19 -20.03 -0.27
N ILE A 343 -21.33 -20.29 0.72
CA ILE A 343 -20.41 -19.28 1.27
C ILE A 343 -19.47 -18.78 0.18
N THR A 344 -18.91 -19.69 -0.63
CA THR A 344 -17.99 -19.35 -1.72
C THR A 344 -18.61 -18.40 -2.73
N VAL A 345 -19.83 -18.69 -3.20
CA VAL A 345 -20.50 -17.84 -4.19
C VAL A 345 -20.80 -16.45 -3.60
N VAL A 346 -21.36 -16.41 -2.38
CA VAL A 346 -21.70 -15.15 -1.71
C VAL A 346 -20.47 -14.29 -1.48
N THR A 347 -19.39 -14.88 -0.95
CA THR A 347 -18.13 -14.18 -0.67
C THR A 347 -17.44 -13.70 -1.94
N THR A 348 -17.46 -14.48 -3.01
CA THR A 348 -16.90 -14.08 -4.32
C THR A 348 -17.64 -12.87 -4.87
N VAL A 349 -18.97 -12.85 -4.81
CA VAL A 349 -19.78 -11.71 -5.26
C VAL A 349 -19.48 -10.47 -4.42
N ILE A 350 -19.46 -10.61 -3.09
CA ILE A 350 -19.11 -9.50 -2.19
C ILE A 350 -17.70 -8.98 -2.50
N MET A 351 -16.73 -9.87 -2.68
CA MET A 351 -15.35 -9.51 -3.03
C MET A 351 -15.28 -8.69 -4.32
N ILE A 352 -15.95 -9.11 -5.40
CA ILE A 352 -15.92 -8.36 -6.67
C ILE A 352 -16.44 -6.94 -6.48
N ILE A 353 -17.59 -6.80 -5.80
CA ILE A 353 -18.23 -5.50 -5.56
C ILE A 353 -17.31 -4.62 -4.72
N MET A 354 -16.77 -5.18 -3.63
CA MET A 354 -15.96 -4.43 -2.67
C MET A 354 -14.59 -4.08 -3.25
N ALA A 355 -13.92 -5.00 -3.96
CA ALA A 355 -12.62 -4.75 -4.58
C ALA A 355 -12.72 -3.67 -5.65
N PHE A 356 -13.75 -3.72 -6.50
CA PHE A 356 -13.99 -2.67 -7.50
C PHE A 356 -14.26 -1.31 -6.84
N PHE A 357 -15.11 -1.29 -5.81
CA PHE A 357 -15.46 -0.07 -5.09
C PHE A 357 -14.27 0.54 -4.37
N PHE A 358 -13.51 -0.26 -3.61
CA PHE A 358 -12.37 0.22 -2.86
C PHE A 358 -11.16 0.55 -3.73
N THR A 359 -11.04 -0.04 -4.92
CA THR A 359 -10.08 0.41 -5.93
C THR A 359 -10.34 1.89 -6.27
N ALA A 360 -11.58 2.25 -6.62
CA ALA A 360 -11.90 3.64 -6.93
C ALA A 360 -11.71 4.61 -5.76
N VAL A 361 -12.10 4.20 -4.55
CA VAL A 361 -11.92 4.99 -3.33
C VAL A 361 -10.43 5.19 -3.03
N ALA A 362 -9.62 4.12 -3.11
CA ALA A 362 -8.19 4.18 -2.89
C ALA A 362 -7.52 5.13 -3.90
N SER A 363 -7.77 4.95 -5.20
CA SER A 363 -7.22 5.80 -6.26
C SER A 363 -7.48 7.29 -6.04
N TYR A 364 -8.68 7.65 -5.61
CA TYR A 364 -9.03 9.04 -5.33
C TYR A 364 -8.31 9.57 -4.08
N ILE A 365 -8.34 8.83 -2.97
CA ILE A 365 -7.74 9.28 -1.71
C ILE A 365 -6.22 9.43 -1.86
N VAL A 366 -5.57 8.48 -2.53
CA VAL A 366 -4.14 8.56 -2.85
C VAL A 366 -3.82 9.83 -3.65
N GLY A 367 -4.69 10.22 -4.59
CA GLY A 367 -4.56 11.48 -5.31
C GLY A 367 -4.59 12.75 -4.43
N LEU A 368 -5.22 12.68 -3.25
CA LEU A 368 -5.29 13.79 -2.29
C LEU A 368 -4.14 13.77 -1.28
N VAL A 369 -3.82 12.60 -0.70
CA VAL A 369 -2.94 12.51 0.49
C VAL A 369 -1.71 11.62 0.30
N GLY A 370 -1.55 10.97 -0.85
CA GLY A 370 -0.51 9.97 -1.08
C GLY A 370 -0.89 8.57 -0.58
N ASN A 371 -0.14 7.54 -0.98
CA ASN A 371 -0.42 6.15 -0.63
C ASN A 371 -0.09 5.86 0.83
N SER A 372 1.03 6.38 1.33
CA SER A 372 1.49 6.16 2.72
C SER A 372 0.48 6.65 3.78
N ASN A 373 -0.42 7.55 3.39
CA ASN A 373 -1.41 8.17 4.27
C ASN A 373 -2.85 7.81 3.88
N SER A 374 -3.02 6.96 2.88
CA SER A 374 -4.33 6.48 2.50
C SER A 374 -4.89 5.59 3.64
N PRO A 375 -6.17 5.74 4.00
CA PRO A 375 -6.77 5.03 5.14
C PRO A 375 -7.09 3.57 4.76
N VAL A 376 -6.15 2.83 4.17
CA VAL A 376 -6.40 1.46 3.70
C VAL A 376 -6.86 0.55 4.82
N SER A 377 -6.23 0.67 5.98
CA SER A 377 -6.62 -0.10 7.17
C SER A 377 -8.09 0.15 7.57
N GLY A 378 -8.60 1.38 7.43
CA GLY A 378 -10.02 1.69 7.61
C GLY A 378 -10.92 1.10 6.52
N MET A 379 -10.47 1.12 5.26
CA MET A 379 -11.16 0.48 4.12
C MET A 379 -11.28 -1.03 4.32
N THR A 380 -10.20 -1.68 4.79
CA THR A 380 -10.14 -3.11 5.08
C THR A 380 -11.06 -3.49 6.24
N ILE A 381 -11.05 -2.75 7.35
CA ILE A 381 -11.99 -3.00 8.47
C ILE A 381 -13.44 -2.84 7.99
N THR A 382 -13.73 -1.84 7.16
CA THR A 382 -15.07 -1.68 6.57
C THR A 382 -15.45 -2.90 5.72
N ALA A 383 -14.51 -3.46 4.96
CA ALA A 383 -14.73 -4.68 4.19
C ALA A 383 -14.96 -5.91 5.06
N VAL A 384 -14.21 -6.06 6.17
CA VAL A 384 -14.42 -7.12 7.18
C VAL A 384 -15.84 -7.02 7.77
N LEU A 385 -16.22 -5.86 8.29
CA LEU A 385 -17.52 -5.68 8.95
C LEU A 385 -18.69 -5.85 7.98
N PHE A 386 -18.57 -5.31 6.77
CA PHE A 386 -19.60 -5.46 5.74
C PHE A 386 -19.76 -6.92 5.31
N THR A 387 -18.66 -7.61 5.02
CA THR A 387 -18.69 -9.02 4.60
C THR A 387 -19.20 -9.91 5.72
N GLY A 388 -18.69 -9.75 6.93
CA GLY A 388 -19.12 -10.52 8.10
C GLY A 388 -20.59 -10.28 8.43
N GLY A 389 -21.07 -9.04 8.34
CA GLY A 389 -22.48 -8.71 8.53
C GLY A 389 -23.39 -9.37 7.49
N PHE A 390 -23.00 -9.35 6.21
CA PHE A 390 -23.77 -10.01 5.14
C PHE A 390 -23.79 -11.53 5.33
N LEU A 391 -22.65 -12.16 5.64
CA LEU A 391 -22.59 -13.59 5.91
C LEU A 391 -23.47 -13.98 7.10
N TYR A 392 -23.45 -13.19 8.17
CA TYR A 392 -24.31 -13.37 9.33
C TYR A 392 -25.81 -13.30 8.96
N ILE A 393 -26.22 -12.32 8.14
CA ILE A 393 -27.61 -12.19 7.66
C ILE A 393 -28.05 -13.42 6.84
N PHE A 394 -27.14 -14.00 6.06
CA PHE A 394 -27.41 -15.23 5.31
C PHE A 394 -27.34 -16.51 6.16
N GLY A 395 -27.13 -16.39 7.48
CA GLY A 395 -27.07 -17.51 8.40
C GLY A 395 -25.71 -18.23 8.43
N PHE A 396 -24.68 -17.68 7.78
CA PHE A 396 -23.33 -18.22 7.82
C PHE A 396 -22.61 -17.70 9.07
N SER A 397 -22.16 -18.61 9.93
CA SER A 397 -21.47 -18.29 11.18
C SER A 397 -20.39 -19.34 11.49
N GLY A 398 -19.61 -19.11 12.56
CA GLY A 398 -18.51 -19.98 12.94
C GLY A 398 -17.24 -19.75 12.11
N THR A 399 -16.32 -20.71 12.17
CA THR A 399 -14.99 -20.60 11.58
C THR A 399 -15.03 -20.38 10.06
N GLU A 400 -15.91 -21.07 9.35
CA GLU A 400 -16.08 -20.88 7.90
C GLU A 400 -16.42 -19.43 7.54
N GLY A 401 -17.36 -18.83 8.27
CA GLY A 401 -17.76 -17.43 8.07
C GLY A 401 -16.65 -16.44 8.43
N MET A 402 -15.87 -16.70 9.49
CA MET A 402 -14.73 -15.87 9.85
C MET A 402 -13.65 -15.90 8.77
N VAL A 403 -13.28 -17.08 8.31
CA VAL A 403 -12.22 -17.24 7.30
C VAL A 403 -12.65 -16.68 5.95
N ALA A 404 -13.90 -16.91 5.55
CA ALA A 404 -14.52 -16.26 4.40
C ALA A 404 -14.43 -14.72 4.47
N THR A 405 -14.79 -14.14 5.62
CA THR A 405 -14.75 -12.69 5.85
C THR A 405 -13.34 -12.14 5.71
N LEU A 406 -12.36 -12.80 6.33
CA LEU A 406 -10.96 -12.40 6.27
C LEU A 406 -10.37 -12.59 4.87
N GLY A 407 -10.77 -13.64 4.15
CA GLY A 407 -10.38 -13.86 2.75
C GLY A 407 -10.84 -12.72 1.83
N VAL A 408 -12.10 -12.30 1.97
CA VAL A 408 -12.63 -11.12 1.23
C VAL A 408 -11.85 -9.87 1.59
N ALA A 409 -11.63 -9.62 2.88
CA ALA A 409 -10.87 -8.46 3.33
C ALA A 409 -9.44 -8.45 2.78
N ALA A 410 -8.77 -9.60 2.72
CA ALA A 410 -7.42 -9.73 2.17
C ALA A 410 -7.35 -9.34 0.68
N ILE A 411 -8.24 -9.89 -0.15
CA ILE A 411 -8.28 -9.57 -1.58
C ILE A 411 -8.61 -8.10 -1.80
N VAL A 412 -9.60 -7.56 -1.07
CA VAL A 412 -10.02 -6.16 -1.15
C VAL A 412 -8.89 -5.23 -0.69
N CYS A 413 -8.18 -5.57 0.38
CA CYS A 413 -7.03 -4.82 0.89
C CYS A 413 -5.90 -4.78 -0.14
N CYS A 414 -5.51 -5.93 -0.69
CA CYS A 414 -4.51 -6.00 -1.77
C CYS A 414 -4.92 -5.19 -3.00
N ALA A 415 -6.18 -5.26 -3.41
CA ALA A 415 -6.70 -4.50 -4.55
C ALA A 415 -6.67 -2.99 -4.27
N ALA A 416 -7.08 -2.56 -3.08
CA ALA A 416 -7.06 -1.15 -2.66
C ALA A 416 -5.63 -0.58 -2.58
N CYS A 417 -4.70 -1.28 -1.93
CA CYS A 417 -3.28 -0.86 -1.87
C CYS A 417 -2.69 -0.76 -3.29
N THR A 418 -2.84 -1.83 -4.07
CA THR A 418 -2.20 -1.92 -5.39
C THR A 418 -2.78 -0.91 -6.36
N SER A 419 -4.10 -0.71 -6.38
CA SER A 419 -4.68 0.35 -7.22
C SER A 419 -4.22 1.75 -6.83
N GLY A 420 -4.05 2.03 -5.53
CA GLY A 420 -3.50 3.29 -5.04
C GLY A 420 -2.08 3.56 -5.56
N ASP A 421 -1.18 2.59 -5.39
CA ASP A 421 0.20 2.69 -5.87
C ASP A 421 0.29 2.78 -7.40
N VAL A 422 -0.51 1.98 -8.10
CA VAL A 422 -0.63 2.05 -9.56
C VAL A 422 -1.01 3.47 -10.01
N CYS A 423 -1.85 4.20 -9.27
CA CYS A 423 -2.15 5.60 -9.61
C CYS A 423 -0.94 6.50 -9.52
N ASN A 424 -0.19 6.42 -8.42
CA ASN A 424 1.02 7.23 -8.22
C ASN A 424 2.08 6.92 -9.27
N ASP A 425 2.25 5.63 -9.61
CA ASP A 425 3.21 5.19 -10.62
C ASP A 425 2.83 5.67 -12.02
N LEU A 426 1.55 5.51 -12.40
CA LEU A 426 1.03 6.00 -13.68
C LEU A 426 1.08 7.53 -13.75
N LYS A 427 0.90 8.23 -12.62
CA LYS A 427 1.06 9.68 -12.56
C LYS A 427 2.52 10.09 -12.73
N THR A 428 3.44 9.40 -12.05
CA THR A 428 4.89 9.58 -12.22
C THR A 428 5.27 9.40 -13.68
N GLY A 429 4.82 8.28 -14.28
CA GLY A 429 5.03 7.95 -15.68
C GLY A 429 4.47 9.00 -16.64
N GLN A 430 3.26 9.54 -16.36
CA GLN A 430 2.68 10.62 -17.14
C GLN A 430 3.56 11.88 -17.14
N ILE A 431 4.15 12.23 -15.99
CA ILE A 431 5.01 13.42 -15.86
C ILE A 431 6.32 13.22 -16.62
N VAL A 432 6.98 12.08 -16.45
CA VAL A 432 8.28 11.78 -17.10
C VAL A 432 8.16 11.30 -18.56
N GLY A 433 6.94 11.10 -19.06
CA GLY A 433 6.65 10.70 -20.45
C GLY A 433 6.75 9.19 -20.74
N ALA A 434 6.61 8.33 -19.72
CA ALA A 434 6.60 6.88 -19.87
C ALA A 434 5.30 6.37 -20.52
N SER A 435 5.40 5.21 -21.19
CA SER A 435 4.25 4.56 -21.81
C SER A 435 3.38 3.86 -20.75
N PRO A 436 2.09 4.21 -20.60
CA PRO A 436 1.19 3.57 -19.65
C PRO A 436 1.08 2.06 -19.88
N TYR A 437 1.05 1.63 -21.15
CA TYR A 437 1.02 0.22 -21.51
C TYR A 437 2.20 -0.56 -20.94
N LYS A 438 3.42 0.01 -21.01
CA LYS A 438 4.62 -0.65 -20.51
C LYS A 438 4.66 -0.67 -18.98
N GLN A 439 4.27 0.44 -18.34
CA GLN A 439 4.14 0.49 -16.88
C GLN A 439 3.14 -0.55 -16.36
N GLN A 440 1.98 -0.67 -17.01
CA GLN A 440 0.94 -1.65 -16.63
C GLN A 440 1.36 -3.10 -16.80
N ILE A 441 2.34 -3.38 -17.67
CA ILE A 441 2.91 -4.73 -17.85
C ILE A 441 4.05 -4.98 -16.85
N MET A 442 4.72 -3.91 -16.38
CA MET A 442 5.80 -4.00 -15.40
C MET A 442 5.28 -4.20 -13.98
N GLN A 443 4.10 -3.64 -13.67
CA GLN A 443 3.32 -3.88 -12.45
C GLN A 443 2.76 -5.29 -12.46
#